data_AF-A0A661V1X1-F1
#
_entry.id   AF-A0A661V1X1-F1
#
_cell.length_a   1.000
_cell.length_b   1.000
_cell.length_c   1.000
_cell.angle_alpha   90.00
_cell.angle_beta   90.00
_cell.angle_gamma   90.00
#
_symmetry.space_group_name_H-M   'P 1'
#
loop_
_entity.id
_entity.type
_entity.pdbx_description
1 polymer ?
#
loop_
_entity_poly.entity_id
_entity_poly.type
_entity_poly.pdbx_seq_one_letter_code
_entity_poly.pdbx_strand_id
1 'polypeptide(L)' 'PNRLDLNDIHASRARELGVKLAIETDAHDVSHLDFMRFGVGMARRAWCEPQHIVNTLPLADVLTLLNVSR' A
#
# COMPACT_ATOMS: atom_id res chain seq x y z
N PRO A 1 -4.55 -2.57 -16.80
CA PRO A 1 -4.41 -3.64 -15.78
C PRO A 1 -5.73 -4.42 -15.66
N ASN A 2 -5.70 -5.73 -15.85
CA ASN A 2 -6.93 -6.56 -15.78
C ASN A 2 -7.35 -6.89 -14.33
N ARG A 3 -6.48 -6.64 -13.35
CA ARG A 3 -6.72 -6.87 -11.93
C ARG A 3 -6.04 -5.76 -11.11
N LEU A 4 -6.76 -5.20 -10.13
CA LEU A 4 -6.27 -4.18 -9.21
C LEU A 4 -7.00 -4.35 -7.88
N ASP A 5 -6.44 -5.22 -7.04
CA ASP A 5 -6.91 -5.45 -5.68
C ASP A 5 -5.98 -4.72 -4.71
N LEU A 6 -6.46 -4.17 -3.59
CA LEU A 6 -7.86 -4.03 -3.18
C LEU A 6 -8.55 -2.87 -3.92
N ASN A 7 -9.88 -2.94 -4.12
CA ASN A 7 -10.63 -1.79 -4.65
C ASN A 7 -10.70 -0.64 -3.62
N ASP A 8 -11.11 0.55 -4.07
CA ASP A 8 -11.16 1.77 -3.27
C ASP A 8 -12.15 1.70 -2.10
N ILE A 9 -13.30 1.05 -2.27
CA ILE A 9 -14.30 0.86 -1.20
C ILE A 9 -13.70 0.07 -0.03
N HIS A 10 -13.07 -1.07 -0.32
CA HIS A 10 -12.47 -1.90 0.71
C HIS A 10 -11.24 -1.23 1.32
N ALA A 11 -10.45 -0.49 0.53
CA ALA A 11 -9.31 0.26 1.06
C ALA A 11 -9.78 1.41 1.99
N SER A 12 -10.86 2.11 1.64
CA SER A 12 -11.47 3.11 2.54
C SER A 12 -11.94 2.48 3.83
N ARG A 13 -12.56 1.28 3.75
CA ARG A 13 -13.01 0.56 4.93
C ARG A 13 -11.86 0.11 5.82
N ALA A 14 -10.77 -0.41 5.24
CA ALA A 14 -9.57 -0.77 5.98
C ALA A 14 -8.98 0.43 6.72
N ARG A 15 -8.91 1.59 6.05
CA ARG A 15 -8.52 2.87 6.66
C ARG A 15 -9.41 3.26 7.83
N GLU A 16 -10.74 3.22 7.68
CA GLU A 16 -11.70 3.51 8.77
C GLU A 16 -11.53 2.59 9.99
N LEU A 17 -11.11 1.35 9.75
CA LEU A 17 -10.83 0.36 10.80
C LEU A 17 -9.43 0.51 11.43
N GLY A 18 -8.64 1.49 10.99
CA GLY A 18 -7.27 1.71 11.47
C GLY A 18 -6.25 0.68 10.96
N VAL A 19 -6.61 -0.11 9.93
CA VAL A 19 -5.72 -1.10 9.32
C VAL A 19 -4.69 -0.38 8.44
N LYS A 20 -3.41 -0.68 8.64
CA LYS A 20 -2.33 -0.21 7.77
C LYS A 20 -2.39 -0.94 6.43
N LEU A 21 -2.24 -0.20 5.34
CA LEU A 21 -2.23 -0.74 3.97
C LEU A 21 -0.81 -0.71 3.39
N ALA A 22 -0.47 -1.71 2.59
CA ALA A 22 0.73 -1.72 1.77
C ALA A 22 0.34 -1.61 0.30
N ILE A 23 1.12 -0.87 -0.48
CA ILE A 23 0.97 -0.73 -1.92
C ILE A 23 2.10 -1.51 -2.59
N GLU A 24 1.74 -2.39 -3.51
CA GLU A 24 2.69 -3.27 -4.21
C GLU A 24 2.22 -3.52 -5.65
N THR A 25 3.06 -4.14 -6.48
CA THR A 25 2.85 -4.25 -7.94
C THR A 25 2.78 -5.67 -8.46
N ASP A 26 3.04 -6.65 -7.60
CA ASP A 26 3.18 -8.08 -7.91
C ASP A 26 4.11 -8.31 -9.11
N ALA A 27 5.25 -7.58 -9.08
CA ALA A 27 6.16 -7.50 -10.21
C ALA A 27 6.88 -8.84 -10.44
N HIS A 28 6.61 -9.44 -11.61
CA HIS A 28 7.32 -10.60 -12.16
C HIS A 28 8.30 -10.21 -13.27
N ASP A 29 8.35 -8.91 -13.62
CA ASP A 29 9.30 -8.28 -14.54
C ASP A 29 9.62 -6.87 -14.02
N VAL A 30 10.81 -6.35 -14.32
CA VAL A 30 11.25 -5.02 -13.86
C VAL A 30 10.31 -3.91 -14.34
N SER A 31 9.78 -4.04 -15.56
CA SER A 31 8.83 -3.07 -16.12
C SER A 31 7.51 -2.98 -15.34
N HIS A 32 7.14 -4.01 -14.57
CA HIS A 32 5.93 -3.98 -13.75
C HIS A 32 6.02 -3.03 -12.55
N LEU A 33 7.24 -2.63 -12.14
CA LEU A 33 7.43 -1.65 -11.08
C LEU A 33 6.78 -0.30 -11.42
N ASP A 34 6.62 0.02 -12.70
CA ASP A 34 5.92 1.23 -13.17
C ASP A 34 4.42 1.24 -12.83
N PHE A 35 3.84 0.09 -12.46
CA PHE A 35 2.45 -0.03 -12.03
C PHE A 35 2.18 0.55 -10.64
N MET A 36 3.23 0.91 -9.88
CA MET A 36 3.10 1.52 -8.54
C MET A 36 2.16 2.73 -8.53
N ARG A 37 2.15 3.51 -9.62
CA ARG A 37 1.26 4.67 -9.79
C ARG A 37 -0.22 4.32 -9.67
N PHE A 38 -0.63 3.10 -10.07
CA PHE A 38 -2.01 2.66 -9.97
C PHE A 38 -2.42 2.40 -8.53
N GLY A 39 -1.53 1.78 -7.74
CA GLY A 39 -1.75 1.57 -6.31
C GLY A 39 -1.85 2.90 -5.54
N VAL A 40 -0.98 3.87 -5.86
CA VAL A 40 -1.09 5.25 -5.32
C VAL A 40 -2.41 5.90 -5.73
N GLY A 41 -2.86 5.70 -6.97
CA GLY A 41 -4.16 6.16 -7.44
C GLY A 41 -5.33 5.57 -6.65
N MET A 42 -5.30 4.26 -6.35
CA MET A 42 -6.31 3.61 -5.52
C MET A 42 -6.31 4.15 -4.08
N ALA A 43 -5.14 4.31 -3.47
CA ALA A 43 -5.02 4.87 -2.12
C ALA A 43 -5.63 6.28 -2.04
N ARG A 44 -5.40 7.12 -3.06
CA ARG A 44 -6.01 8.46 -3.14
C ARG A 44 -7.54 8.40 -3.27
N ARG A 45 -8.07 7.49 -4.11
CA ARG A 45 -9.53 7.28 -4.24
C ARG A 45 -10.16 6.79 -2.95
N ALA A 46 -9.44 5.98 -2.18
CA ALA A 46 -9.82 5.53 -0.85
C ALA A 46 -9.56 6.59 0.26
N TRP A 47 -9.15 7.81 -0.11
CA TRP A 47 -8.87 8.92 0.79
C TRP A 47 -7.82 8.54 1.86
N CYS A 48 -6.86 7.71 1.49
CA CYS A 48 -5.73 7.35 2.35
C CYS A 48 -4.68 8.48 2.33
N GLU A 49 -4.31 8.93 3.52
CA GLU A 49 -3.15 9.78 3.81
C GLU A 49 -1.88 8.94 4.10
N PRO A 50 -0.67 9.55 4.10
CA PRO A 50 0.58 8.83 4.35
C PRO A 50 0.57 7.95 5.61
N GLN A 51 -0.01 8.41 6.72
CA GLN A 51 -0.05 7.59 7.94
C GLN A 51 -0.82 6.27 7.80
N HIS A 52 -1.64 6.09 6.76
CA HIS A 52 -2.36 4.84 6.52
C HIS A 52 -1.55 3.84 5.69
N ILE A 53 -0.45 4.27 5.05
CA ILE A 53 0.32 3.50 4.07
C ILE A 53 1.71 3.15 4.60
N VAL A 54 2.01 1.86 4.74
CA VAL A 54 3.29 1.34 5.27
C VAL A 54 4.49 1.80 4.43
N ASN A 55 4.34 1.89 3.11
CA ASN A 55 5.42 2.29 2.19
C ASN A 55 5.95 3.71 2.41
N THR A 56 5.26 4.53 3.20
CA THR A 56 5.69 5.91 3.52
C THR A 56 6.55 5.98 4.79
N LEU A 57 6.64 4.88 5.53
CA LEU A 57 7.43 4.82 6.75
C LEU A 57 8.94 4.67 6.43
N PRO A 58 9.82 5.24 7.27
CA PRO A 58 11.24 4.89 7.28
C PRO A 58 11.45 3.38 7.43
N LEU A 59 12.53 2.85 6.85
CA LEU A 59 12.84 1.41 6.91
C LEU A 59 12.88 0.86 8.35
N ALA A 60 13.45 1.61 9.29
CA ALA A 60 13.53 1.20 10.69
C ALA A 60 12.14 0.98 11.32
N ASP A 61 11.19 1.84 10.96
CA ASP A 61 9.81 1.78 11.47
C ASP A 61 9.05 0.61 10.85
N VAL A 62 9.30 0.31 9.57
CA VAL A 62 8.75 -0.89 8.91
C VAL A 62 9.26 -2.17 9.57
N LEU A 63 10.57 -2.26 9.83
CA LEU A 63 11.15 -3.44 10.50
C LEU A 63 10.59 -3.63 11.91
N THR A 64 10.41 -2.53 12.63
CA THR A 64 9.76 -2.54 13.95
C THR A 64 8.31 -3.00 13.86
N LEU A 65 7.53 -2.47 12.90
CA LEU A 65 6.14 -2.87 12.66
C LEU A 65 6.01 -4.38 12.35
N LEU A 66 6.97 -4.94 11.62
CA LEU A 66 7.00 -6.35 11.24
C LEU A 66 7.59 -7.27 12.33
N ASN A 67 7.96 -6.72 13.50
CA ASN A 67 8.64 -7.44 14.57
C ASN A 67 9.92 -8.16 14.11
N VAL A 68 10.62 -7.61 13.12
CA VAL A 68 11.90 -8.14 12.67
C VAL A 68 12.99 -7.53 13.54
N SER A 69 13.45 -8.28 14.54
CA SER A 69 14.69 -7.97 15.26
C SER A 69 15.86 -8.14 14.28
N ARG A 70 16.69 -7.10 14.14
CA ARG A 70 17.95 -7.21 13.38
C ARG A 70 18.91 -8.19 14.02
#